data_AF-A0A9Q0I1J5-F1
#
_entry.id   AF-A0A9Q0I1J5-F1
#
_cell.length_a   1.000
_cell.length_b   1.000
_cell.length_c   1.000
_cell.angle_alpha   90.00
_cell.angle_beta   90.00
_cell.angle_gamma   90.00
#
_symmetry.space_group_name_H-M   'P 1'
#
loop_
_entity.id
_entity.type
_entity.pdbx_description
1 polymer ?
#
loop_
_entity_poly.entity_id
_entity_poly.type
_entity_poly.pdbx_seq_one_letter_code
_entity_poly.pdbx_strand_id
1 'polypeptide(L)'
;MAKAGQSTDLNDFYTELFITERVSGEVNKEHEVRLIETAYRKPAKEETPIKCEDIFKPLPGQDQPSRTIMTSGVAGIGKTVLTHKFTLDWAEGKANHDIHFTLPFTFRELNLLKEKEFSLVELLHHFFIQTKGILRYDLFQVVFILDGLDECRLPLDFQNNPIWTDVTKSTSVDVLLTNLIRGDLLPSARIWITTRPAAANQIPAECVGMVTEVRGFSDPQKEAYFRKRFREETLFSTIISHIKRSRSLNIM
;
A
#
# COMPACT_ATOMS: atom_id res chain seq x y z
N MET A 1 19.89 -3.08 25.89
CA MET A 1 19.56 -3.62 24.55
C MET A 1 18.12 -4.10 24.59
N ALA A 2 17.22 -3.54 23.78
CA ALA A 2 15.85 -4.01 23.69
C ALA A 2 15.87 -5.46 23.18
N LYS A 3 15.30 -6.41 23.94
CA LYS A 3 15.05 -7.75 23.42
C LYS A 3 14.14 -7.61 22.20
N ALA A 4 14.52 -8.22 21.07
CA ALA A 4 13.60 -8.39 19.96
C ALA A 4 12.31 -9.02 20.52
N GLY A 5 11.15 -8.46 20.16
CA GLY A 5 9.86 -8.99 20.59
C GLY A 5 9.68 -10.43 20.14
N GLN A 6 8.78 -11.17 20.80
CA GLN A 6 8.38 -12.50 20.33
C GLN A 6 7.85 -12.41 18.90
N SER A 7 8.36 -13.26 18.00
CA SER A 7 7.83 -13.42 16.65
C SER A 7 6.38 -13.88 16.75
N THR A 8 5.47 -13.10 16.17
CA THR A 8 4.03 -13.43 16.10
C THR A 8 3.63 -13.42 14.64
N ASP A 9 2.91 -14.45 14.18
CA ASP A 9 2.49 -14.53 12.79
C ASP A 9 1.50 -13.41 12.45
N LEU A 10 1.59 -12.86 11.24
CA LEU A 10 0.73 -11.74 10.82
C LEU A 10 -0.75 -12.08 10.97
N ASN A 11 -1.15 -13.31 10.64
CA ASN A 11 -2.53 -13.77 10.74
C ASN A 11 -3.06 -13.77 12.18
N ASP A 12 -2.20 -13.93 13.19
CA ASP A 12 -2.60 -14.00 14.60
C ASP A 12 -3.00 -12.63 15.15
N PHE A 13 -2.38 -11.55 14.67
CA PHE A 13 -2.65 -10.20 15.16
C PHE A 13 -3.32 -9.27 14.14
N TYR A 14 -3.37 -9.66 12.86
CA TYR A 14 -3.99 -8.84 11.83
C TYR A 14 -5.46 -8.60 12.15
N THR A 15 -5.84 -7.33 12.13
CA THR A 15 -7.23 -6.88 12.21
C THR A 15 -7.49 -6.07 10.95
N GLU A 16 -8.62 -6.33 10.30
CA GLU A 16 -8.96 -5.65 9.05
C GLU A 16 -9.01 -4.14 9.29
N LEU A 17 -8.38 -3.40 8.38
CA LEU A 17 -8.34 -1.94 8.42
C LEU A 17 -9.54 -1.38 7.68
N PHE A 18 -10.08 -0.25 8.14
CA PHE A 18 -11.11 0.46 7.40
C PHE A 18 -10.46 1.25 6.24
N ILE A 19 -10.82 0.87 5.02
CA ILE A 19 -10.34 1.46 3.78
C ILE A 19 -11.55 1.95 3.00
N THR A 20 -11.46 3.15 2.43
CA THR A 20 -12.51 3.72 1.56
C THR A 20 -11.89 4.29 0.29
N GLU A 21 -12.66 4.36 -0.78
CA GLU A 21 -12.33 5.20 -1.92
C GLU A 21 -12.37 6.69 -1.52
N ARG A 22 -11.51 7.50 -2.12
CA ARG A 22 -11.57 8.97 -2.07
C ARG A 22 -11.78 9.51 -3.49
N VAL A 23 -12.56 10.59 -3.61
CA VAL A 23 -12.71 11.32 -4.88
C VAL A 23 -11.34 11.86 -5.34
N SER A 24 -10.97 11.56 -6.58
CA SER A 24 -9.72 12.03 -7.19
C SER A 24 -9.65 13.57 -7.20
N GLY A 25 -8.54 14.14 -6.72
CA GLY A 25 -8.30 15.59 -6.67
C GLY A 25 -8.31 16.23 -5.28
N GLU A 26 -8.78 15.54 -4.23
CA GLU A 26 -8.70 16.02 -2.85
C GLU A 26 -7.26 15.90 -2.29
N VAL A 27 -6.42 16.87 -2.62
CA VAL A 27 -5.09 17.04 -1.99
C VAL A 27 -5.28 17.63 -0.60
N ASN A 28 -5.31 16.77 0.42
CA ASN A 28 -5.49 17.23 1.79
C ASN A 28 -4.15 17.66 2.39
N LYS A 29 -3.92 18.97 2.49
CA LYS A 29 -2.70 19.60 3.06
C LYS A 29 -2.79 19.84 4.57
N GLU A 30 -3.80 19.30 5.24
CA GLU A 30 -3.96 19.46 6.67
C GLU A 30 -2.92 18.67 7.48
N HIS A 31 -2.72 19.09 8.73
CA HIS A 31 -1.87 18.37 9.67
C HIS A 31 -2.43 16.98 9.96
N GLU A 32 -1.56 15.98 10.13
CA GLU A 32 -1.96 14.57 10.35
C GLU A 32 -2.98 14.41 11.50
N VAL A 33 -2.86 15.19 12.59
CA VAL A 33 -3.81 15.16 13.71
C VAL A 33 -5.23 15.56 13.25
N ARG A 34 -5.37 16.59 12.41
CA ARG A 34 -6.68 17.02 11.90
C ARG A 34 -7.29 15.98 10.96
N LEU A 35 -6.46 15.29 10.18
CA LEU A 35 -6.91 14.19 9.33
C LEU A 35 -7.49 13.05 10.16
N ILE A 36 -6.82 12.67 11.25
CA ILE A 36 -7.31 11.64 12.19
C ILE A 36 -8.62 12.09 12.84
N GLU A 37 -8.69 13.33 13.35
CA GLU A 37 -9.92 13.83 13.98
C GLU A 37 -11.10 13.91 13.02
N THR A 38 -10.85 14.31 11.77
CA THR A 38 -11.89 14.41 10.73
C THR A 38 -12.37 13.02 10.33
N ALA A 39 -11.45 12.07 10.12
CA ALA A 39 -11.75 10.67 9.89
C ALA A 39 -12.60 10.07 11.02
N TYR A 40 -12.24 10.32 12.27
CA TYR A 40 -12.97 9.81 13.44
C TYR A 40 -14.40 10.35 13.55
N ARG A 41 -14.65 11.59 13.10
CA ARG A 41 -15.99 12.20 13.14
C ARG A 41 -16.90 11.78 11.99
N LYS A 42 -16.34 11.27 10.90
CA LYS A 42 -17.14 10.83 9.74
C LYS A 42 -17.89 9.53 10.07
N PRO A 43 -19.21 9.47 9.84
CA PRO A 43 -19.96 8.24 10.06
C PRO A 43 -19.55 7.16 9.05
N ALA A 44 -19.18 5.97 9.54
CA ALA A 44 -18.85 4.83 8.68
C ALA A 44 -20.01 4.37 7.76
N LYS A 45 -21.25 4.81 8.03
CA LYS A 45 -22.44 4.50 7.21
C LYS A 45 -22.49 5.24 5.86
N GLU A 46 -21.70 6.29 5.69
CA GLU A 46 -21.70 7.10 4.46
C GLU A 46 -20.68 6.63 3.42
N GLU A 47 -19.77 5.73 3.80
CA GLU A 47 -18.65 5.27 2.96
C GLU A 47 -18.77 3.76 2.69
N THR A 48 -18.37 3.32 1.49
CA THR A 48 -18.35 1.89 1.14
C THR A 48 -16.96 1.34 1.49
N PRO A 49 -16.86 0.44 2.49
CA PRO A 49 -15.56 -0.11 2.87
C PRO A 49 -15.03 -1.04 1.77
N ILE A 50 -13.73 -0.93 1.50
CA ILE A 50 -12.99 -1.78 0.57
C ILE A 50 -12.20 -2.79 1.39
N LYS A 51 -12.36 -4.08 1.10
CA LYS A 51 -11.53 -5.13 1.71
C LYS A 51 -10.15 -5.15 1.07
N CYS A 52 -9.15 -5.56 1.84
CA CYS A 52 -7.78 -5.72 1.34
C CYS A 52 -7.71 -6.60 0.08
N GLU A 53 -8.42 -7.74 0.10
CA GLU A 53 -8.46 -8.70 -1.01
C GLU A 53 -9.21 -8.18 -2.26
N ASP A 54 -10.04 -7.15 -2.09
CA ASP A 54 -10.87 -6.57 -3.13
C ASP A 54 -10.25 -5.29 -3.72
N ILE A 55 -9.05 -4.90 -3.30
CA ILE A 55 -8.45 -3.61 -3.65
C ILE A 55 -8.36 -3.39 -5.17
N PHE A 56 -8.10 -4.43 -5.95
CA PHE A 56 -8.04 -4.37 -7.42
C PHE A 56 -9.35 -4.74 -8.11
N LYS A 57 -10.42 -5.05 -7.38
CA LYS A 57 -11.71 -5.35 -8.01
C LYS A 57 -12.36 -4.03 -8.47
N PRO A 58 -13.14 -4.06 -9.57
CA PRO A 58 -13.90 -2.90 -9.99
C PRO A 58 -14.86 -2.46 -8.89
N LEU A 59 -14.96 -1.16 -8.65
CA LEU A 59 -15.94 -0.59 -7.74
C LEU A 59 -17.36 -0.64 -8.35
N PRO A 60 -18.43 -0.53 -7.54
CA PRO A 60 -19.80 -0.48 -8.06
C PRO A 60 -19.96 0.62 -9.11
N GLY A 61 -20.35 0.25 -10.33
CA GLY A 61 -20.51 1.18 -11.46
C GLY A 61 -19.26 1.35 -12.34
N GLN A 62 -18.15 0.66 -12.07
CA GLN A 62 -17.00 0.55 -12.96
C GLN A 62 -16.95 -0.83 -13.62
N ASP A 63 -16.75 -0.86 -14.93
CA ASP A 63 -16.67 -2.10 -15.72
C ASP A 63 -15.29 -2.76 -15.70
N GLN A 64 -14.23 -1.98 -15.42
CA GLN A 64 -12.84 -2.43 -15.49
C GLN A 64 -12.10 -2.09 -14.20
N PRO A 65 -11.18 -2.97 -13.76
CA PRO A 65 -10.36 -2.71 -12.58
C PRO A 65 -9.36 -1.58 -12.85
N SER A 66 -9.11 -0.75 -11.85
CA SER A 66 -8.08 0.28 -11.93
C SER A 66 -6.69 -0.35 -12.03
N ARG A 67 -5.90 0.09 -13.01
CA ARG A 67 -4.51 -0.35 -13.18
C ARG A 67 -3.64 0.11 -12.01
N THR A 68 -3.70 1.40 -11.69
CA THR A 68 -2.88 2.03 -10.65
C THR A 68 -3.76 2.49 -9.51
N ILE A 69 -3.46 2.03 -8.30
CA ILE A 69 -4.14 2.41 -7.07
C ILE A 69 -3.16 3.16 -6.19
N MET A 70 -3.58 4.31 -5.67
CA MET A 70 -2.84 5.03 -4.64
C MET A 70 -3.59 4.94 -3.31
N THR A 71 -2.97 4.34 -2.30
CA THR A 71 -3.49 4.30 -0.94
C THR A 71 -2.78 5.31 -0.06
N SER A 72 -3.54 6.30 0.42
CA SER A 72 -3.06 7.34 1.31
C SER A 72 -3.48 7.11 2.77
N GLY A 73 -2.74 7.70 3.70
CA GLY A 73 -3.08 7.66 5.12
C GLY A 73 -1.95 8.22 5.98
N VAL A 74 -2.25 8.63 7.20
CA VAL A 74 -1.25 9.20 8.12
C VAL A 74 -0.16 8.18 8.51
N ALA A 75 0.91 8.66 9.16
CA ALA A 75 1.97 7.80 9.64
C ALA A 75 1.43 6.75 10.64
N GLY A 76 1.93 5.52 10.58
CA GLY A 76 1.56 4.47 11.53
C GLY A 76 0.17 3.87 11.37
N ILE A 77 -0.66 4.37 10.43
CA ILE A 77 -2.06 3.92 10.29
C ILE A 77 -2.24 2.49 9.74
N GLY A 78 -1.15 1.82 9.35
CA GLY A 78 -1.17 0.43 8.90
C GLY A 78 -1.04 0.19 7.40
N LYS A 79 -0.66 1.20 6.59
CA LYS A 79 -0.47 1.05 5.13
C LYS A 79 0.47 -0.10 4.73
N THR A 80 1.64 -0.20 5.36
CA THR A 80 2.60 -1.30 5.10
C THR A 80 2.07 -2.66 5.59
N VAL A 81 1.34 -2.68 6.71
CA VAL A 81 0.73 -3.93 7.22
C VAL A 81 -0.35 -4.42 6.25
N LEU A 82 -1.07 -3.50 5.61
CA LEU A 82 -2.07 -3.81 4.59
C LEU A 82 -1.45 -4.48 3.37
N THR A 83 -0.37 -3.92 2.82
CA THR A 83 0.32 -4.50 1.65
C THR A 83 0.97 -5.84 1.98
N HIS A 84 1.51 -6.00 3.20
CA HIS A 84 1.99 -7.29 3.69
C HIS A 84 0.87 -8.33 3.79
N LYS A 85 -0.31 -7.94 4.30
CA LYS A 85 -1.46 -8.86 4.38
C LYS A 85 -1.91 -9.32 3.00
N PHE A 86 -2.02 -8.40 2.05
CA PHE A 86 -2.34 -8.72 0.65
C PHE A 86 -1.35 -9.74 0.08
N THR A 87 -0.04 -9.47 0.25
CA THR A 87 1.02 -10.34 -0.25
C THR A 87 0.98 -11.71 0.42
N LEU A 88 0.71 -11.77 1.73
CA LEU A 88 0.59 -13.03 2.47
C LEU A 88 -0.61 -13.85 1.99
N ASP A 89 -1.79 -13.25 1.85
CA ASP A 89 -2.99 -13.96 1.38
C ASP A 89 -2.83 -14.48 -0.05
N TRP A 90 -2.18 -13.71 -0.92
CA TRP A 90 -1.80 -14.16 -2.26
C TRP A 90 -0.82 -15.34 -2.19
N ALA A 91 0.26 -15.23 -1.41
CA ALA A 91 1.29 -16.26 -1.30
C ALA A 91 0.76 -17.57 -0.69
N GLU A 92 -0.21 -17.49 0.23
CA GLU A 92 -0.90 -18.64 0.83
C GLU A 92 -2.05 -19.17 -0.05
N GLY A 93 -2.31 -18.56 -1.21
CA GLY A 93 -3.38 -18.96 -2.12
C GLY A 93 -4.79 -18.78 -1.53
N LYS A 94 -4.97 -17.81 -0.63
CA LYS A 94 -6.27 -17.50 -0.01
C LYS A 94 -7.11 -16.54 -0.85
N ALA A 95 -6.46 -15.62 -1.55
CA ALA A 95 -7.14 -14.61 -2.37
C ALA A 95 -6.31 -14.25 -3.62
N ASN A 96 -6.94 -13.52 -4.54
CA ASN A 96 -6.28 -12.93 -5.71
C ASN A 96 -5.60 -13.97 -6.62
N HIS A 97 -6.27 -15.10 -6.85
CA HIS A 97 -5.76 -16.23 -7.64
C HIS A 97 -5.52 -15.91 -9.13
N ASP A 98 -6.05 -14.79 -9.62
CA ASP A 98 -5.78 -14.27 -10.96
C ASP A 98 -4.36 -13.67 -11.10
N ILE A 99 -3.70 -13.35 -9.98
CA ILE A 99 -2.37 -12.75 -9.95
C ILE A 99 -1.29 -13.84 -9.94
N HIS A 100 -0.40 -13.78 -10.93
CA HIS A 100 0.71 -14.71 -11.05
C HIS A 100 1.92 -14.29 -10.20
N PHE A 101 2.17 -12.99 -10.07
CA PHE A 101 3.28 -12.44 -9.30
C PHE A 101 2.86 -11.19 -8.52
N THR A 102 3.18 -11.18 -7.23
CA THR A 102 3.17 -9.97 -6.41
C THR A 102 4.62 -9.60 -6.09
N LEU A 103 5.03 -8.38 -6.47
CA LEU A 103 6.41 -7.89 -6.38
C LEU A 103 6.44 -6.64 -5.47
N PRO A 104 6.62 -6.83 -4.15
CA PRO A 104 6.66 -5.71 -3.20
C PRO A 104 8.03 -5.04 -3.15
N PHE A 105 8.06 -3.74 -3.41
CA PHE A 105 9.20 -2.86 -3.26
C PHE A 105 8.92 -1.80 -2.20
N THR A 106 9.93 -1.45 -1.41
CA THR A 106 9.90 -0.20 -0.66
C THR A 106 10.66 0.88 -1.40
N PHE A 107 10.19 2.13 -1.37
CA PHE A 107 10.97 3.25 -1.91
C PHE A 107 12.31 3.43 -1.18
N ARG A 108 12.39 3.05 0.10
CA ARG A 108 13.67 3.01 0.83
C ARG A 108 14.71 2.12 0.17
N GLU A 109 14.32 0.92 -0.25
CA GLU A 109 15.21 -0.01 -0.95
C GLU A 109 15.57 0.50 -2.35
N LEU A 110 14.58 1.01 -3.09
CA LEU A 110 14.79 1.57 -4.43
C LEU A 110 15.76 2.76 -4.40
N ASN A 111 15.70 3.59 -3.36
CA ASN A 111 16.63 4.71 -3.17
C ASN A 111 18.10 4.28 -3.09
N LEU A 112 18.39 3.05 -2.65
CA LEU A 112 19.77 2.52 -2.57
C LEU A 112 20.36 2.23 -3.96
N LEU A 113 19.51 2.17 -4.99
CA LEU A 113 19.87 1.85 -6.36
C LEU A 113 19.83 3.07 -7.29
N LYS A 114 19.61 4.28 -6.77
CA LYS A 114 19.42 5.52 -7.56
C LYS A 114 20.57 5.86 -8.51
N GLU A 115 21.81 5.48 -8.20
CA GLU A 115 23.01 5.75 -9.01
C GLU A 115 23.39 4.56 -9.92
N LYS A 116 22.50 3.57 -10.05
CA LYS A 116 22.73 2.36 -10.83
C LYS A 116 21.71 2.24 -11.95
N GLU A 117 22.12 1.58 -13.01
CA GLU A 117 21.24 1.23 -14.11
C GLU A 117 20.87 -0.24 -14.05
N PHE A 118 19.62 -0.52 -14.38
CA PHE A 118 19.04 -1.85 -14.44
C PHE A 118 18.07 -1.91 -15.61
N SER A 119 17.96 -3.06 -16.25
CA SER A 119 16.72 -3.40 -16.94
C SER A 119 15.66 -3.76 -15.91
N LEU A 120 14.37 -3.75 -16.29
CA LEU A 120 13.33 -4.19 -15.37
C LEU A 120 13.58 -5.64 -14.92
N VAL A 121 13.95 -6.52 -15.85
CA VAL A 121 14.27 -7.92 -15.54
C VAL A 121 15.42 -8.03 -14.52
N GLU A 122 16.51 -7.29 -14.71
CA GLU A 122 17.64 -7.29 -13.77
C GLU A 122 17.25 -6.74 -12.40
N LEU A 123 16.43 -5.68 -12.35
CA LEU A 123 15.92 -5.12 -11.11
C LEU A 123 15.07 -6.15 -10.35
N LEU A 124 14.18 -6.87 -11.05
CA LEU A 124 13.36 -7.91 -10.45
C LEU A 124 14.21 -9.07 -9.93
N HIS A 125 15.21 -9.52 -10.69
CA HIS A 125 16.13 -10.59 -10.25
C HIS A 125 17.03 -10.18 -9.09
N HIS A 126 17.31 -8.87 -8.95
CA HIS A 126 18.09 -8.33 -7.84
C HIS A 126 17.35 -8.49 -6.51
N PHE A 127 16.06 -8.18 -6.47
CA PHE A 127 15.24 -8.27 -5.25
C PHE A 127 14.61 -9.64 -5.02
N PHE A 128 14.22 -10.33 -6.09
CA PHE A 128 13.48 -11.59 -6.03
C PHE A 128 14.27 -12.71 -6.70
N ILE A 129 15.24 -13.27 -5.98
CA ILE A 129 16.14 -14.30 -6.53
C ILE A 129 15.38 -15.52 -7.07
N GLN A 130 14.20 -15.81 -6.52
CA GLN A 130 13.30 -16.90 -6.93
C GLN A 130 12.72 -16.71 -8.33
N THR A 131 12.77 -15.49 -8.87
CA THR A 131 12.28 -15.16 -10.22
C THR A 131 13.37 -15.26 -11.29
N LYS A 132 14.60 -15.63 -10.91
CA LYS A 132 15.70 -15.84 -11.86
C LYS A 132 15.31 -16.92 -12.88
N GLY A 133 15.37 -16.55 -14.16
CA GLY A 133 14.93 -17.38 -15.28
C GLY A 133 13.66 -16.86 -15.96
N ILE A 134 12.89 -15.99 -15.30
CA ILE A 134 11.77 -15.29 -15.92
C ILE A 134 12.30 -14.03 -16.62
N LEU A 135 12.08 -13.96 -17.95
CA LEU A 135 12.45 -12.81 -18.78
C LEU A 135 11.24 -12.08 -19.37
N ARG A 136 10.08 -12.73 -19.39
CA ARG A 136 8.85 -12.27 -20.06
C ARG A 136 7.73 -12.07 -19.05
N TYR A 137 7.83 -11.00 -18.27
CA TYR A 137 6.81 -10.62 -17.29
C TYR A 137 5.51 -10.12 -17.91
N ASP A 138 5.56 -9.71 -19.18
CA ASP A 138 4.41 -9.25 -19.98
C ASP A 138 3.38 -10.35 -20.26
N LEU A 139 3.75 -11.63 -20.10
CA LEU A 139 2.85 -12.77 -20.27
C LEU A 139 2.04 -13.11 -19.01
N PHE A 140 2.28 -12.41 -17.90
CA PHE A 140 1.70 -12.72 -16.61
C PHE A 140 0.90 -11.54 -16.06
N GLN A 141 -0.11 -11.85 -15.25
CA GLN A 141 -0.74 -10.83 -14.41
C GLN A 141 0.18 -10.53 -13.23
N VAL A 142 0.90 -9.40 -13.32
CA VAL A 142 1.85 -8.95 -12.30
C VAL A 142 1.26 -7.79 -11.51
N VAL A 143 1.50 -7.78 -10.21
CA VAL A 143 1.23 -6.66 -9.32
C VAL A 143 2.52 -6.13 -8.71
N PHE A 144 2.78 -4.85 -8.93
CA PHE A 144 3.85 -4.12 -8.26
C PHE A 144 3.26 -3.39 -7.06
N ILE A 145 3.80 -3.65 -5.88
CA ILE A 145 3.48 -2.88 -4.69
C ILE A 145 4.66 -1.94 -4.44
N LEU A 146 4.42 -0.63 -4.45
CA LEU A 146 5.41 0.42 -4.21
C LEU A 146 5.09 1.08 -2.86
N ASP A 147 5.68 0.58 -1.79
CA ASP A 147 5.40 1.01 -0.42
C ASP A 147 6.25 2.22 -0.02
N GLY A 148 5.61 3.25 0.56
CA GLY A 148 6.29 4.38 1.18
C GLY A 148 6.77 5.46 0.22
N LEU A 149 5.93 5.91 -0.72
CA LEU A 149 6.27 7.02 -1.64
C LEU A 149 6.70 8.30 -0.92
N ASP A 150 6.23 8.54 0.31
CA ASP A 150 6.69 9.65 1.15
C ASP A 150 8.18 9.60 1.49
N GLU A 151 8.82 8.47 1.23
CA GLU A 151 10.25 8.24 1.46
C GLU A 151 11.05 8.16 0.16
N CYS A 152 10.40 8.36 -0.99
CA CYS A 152 11.05 8.40 -2.29
C CYS A 152 12.06 9.56 -2.35
N ARG A 153 13.25 9.26 -2.88
CA ARG A 153 14.32 10.24 -3.16
C ARG A 153 14.71 10.24 -4.63
N LEU A 154 14.05 9.43 -5.45
CA LEU A 154 14.19 9.46 -6.89
C LEU A 154 13.47 10.69 -7.43
N PRO A 155 13.95 11.33 -8.50
CA PRO A 155 13.32 12.51 -9.08
C PRO A 155 11.85 12.32 -9.45
N LEU A 156 11.49 11.10 -9.88
CA LEU A 156 10.23 10.72 -10.50
C LEU A 156 9.86 11.70 -11.61
N ASP A 157 10.79 11.92 -12.56
CA ASP A 157 10.60 12.93 -13.61
C ASP A 157 9.64 12.42 -14.71
N PHE A 158 8.34 12.46 -14.41
CA PHE A 158 7.30 12.02 -15.33
C PHE A 158 7.28 12.81 -16.64
N GLN A 159 7.81 14.03 -16.69
CA GLN A 159 7.76 14.91 -17.85
C GLN A 159 8.96 14.72 -18.78
N ASN A 160 10.16 14.62 -18.23
CA ASN A 160 11.40 14.58 -19.03
C ASN A 160 11.98 13.18 -19.23
N ASN A 161 11.60 12.19 -18.41
CA ASN A 161 12.13 10.84 -18.60
C ASN A 161 11.68 10.26 -19.94
N PRO A 162 12.60 9.66 -20.71
CA PRO A 162 12.27 9.07 -22.00
C PRO A 162 11.25 7.96 -21.84
N ILE A 163 10.45 7.75 -22.89
CA ILE A 163 9.57 6.59 -22.99
C ILE A 163 10.42 5.34 -23.02
N TRP A 164 10.12 4.40 -22.13
CA TRP A 164 10.85 3.15 -21.97
C TRP A 164 9.87 1.98 -21.95
N THR A 165 9.95 1.12 -22.97
CA THR A 165 9.00 0.01 -23.15
C THR A 165 9.67 -1.37 -23.09
N ASP A 166 11.00 -1.42 -23.17
CA ASP A 166 11.77 -2.65 -23.23
C ASP A 166 12.22 -3.10 -21.83
N VAL A 167 11.66 -4.21 -21.36
CA VAL A 167 11.94 -4.77 -20.03
C VAL A 167 13.35 -5.33 -19.89
N THR A 168 14.07 -5.53 -21.00
CA THR A 168 15.41 -6.16 -21.03
C THR A 168 16.56 -5.16 -21.18
N LYS A 169 16.27 -3.92 -21.58
CA LYS A 169 17.29 -2.87 -21.72
C LYS A 169 17.46 -2.12 -20.42
N SER A 170 18.72 -1.85 -20.08
CA SER A 170 19.08 -1.13 -18.86
C SER A 170 18.87 0.37 -18.99
N THR A 171 18.38 0.98 -17.90
CA THR A 171 18.19 2.43 -17.73
C THR A 171 18.19 2.75 -16.22
N SER A 172 18.03 4.01 -15.85
CA SER A 172 17.97 4.38 -14.43
C SER A 172 16.69 3.86 -13.77
N VAL A 173 16.75 3.63 -12.45
CA VAL A 173 15.57 3.23 -11.66
C VAL A 173 14.44 4.27 -11.77
N ASP A 174 14.78 5.55 -11.91
CA ASP A 174 13.82 6.63 -12.10
C ASP A 174 13.02 6.50 -13.40
N VAL A 175 13.71 6.22 -14.51
CA VAL A 175 13.09 5.97 -15.82
C VAL A 175 12.23 4.71 -15.77
N LEU A 176 12.71 3.64 -15.12
CA LEU A 176 11.91 2.41 -14.96
C LEU A 176 10.60 2.67 -14.21
N LEU A 177 10.65 3.34 -13.05
CA LEU A 177 9.46 3.57 -12.22
C LEU A 177 8.46 4.51 -12.88
N THR A 178 8.92 5.61 -13.48
CA THR A 178 8.03 6.55 -14.17
C THR A 178 7.31 5.88 -15.34
N ASN A 179 8.01 5.11 -16.16
CA ASN A 179 7.40 4.38 -17.29
C ASN A 179 6.51 3.22 -16.84
N LEU A 180 6.85 2.53 -15.74
CA LEU A 180 5.97 1.53 -15.15
C LEU A 180 4.66 2.17 -14.66
N ILE A 181 4.74 3.30 -13.95
CA ILE A 181 3.58 4.00 -13.41
C ILE A 181 2.70 4.60 -14.52
N ARG A 182 3.30 5.23 -15.56
CA ARG A 182 2.58 5.71 -16.75
C ARG A 182 1.92 4.59 -17.54
N GLY A 183 2.47 3.39 -17.49
CA GLY A 183 2.00 2.24 -18.27
C GLY A 183 2.72 2.03 -19.61
N ASP A 184 3.77 2.81 -19.88
CA ASP A 184 4.66 2.62 -21.04
C ASP A 184 5.45 1.31 -20.91
N LEU A 185 5.85 0.96 -19.68
CA LEU A 185 6.54 -0.28 -19.34
C LEU A 185 5.57 -1.24 -18.64
N LEU A 186 5.45 -2.47 -19.14
CA LEU A 186 4.48 -3.47 -18.66
C LEU A 186 3.05 -2.90 -18.51
N PRO A 187 2.38 -2.56 -19.62
CA PRO A 187 1.04 -1.94 -19.60
C PRO A 187 0.00 -2.78 -18.84
N SER A 188 0.08 -4.12 -18.93
CA SER A 188 -0.86 -5.04 -18.28
C SER A 188 -0.65 -5.20 -16.76
N ALA A 189 0.47 -4.70 -16.20
CA ALA A 189 0.73 -4.82 -14.78
C ALA A 189 -0.18 -3.91 -13.97
N ARG A 190 -0.64 -4.37 -12.80
CA ARG A 190 -1.31 -3.53 -11.82
C ARG A 190 -0.29 -2.96 -10.84
N ILE A 191 -0.57 -1.76 -10.32
CA ILE A 191 0.33 -1.04 -9.44
C ILE A 191 -0.43 -0.59 -8.20
N TRP A 192 0.15 -0.82 -7.04
CA TRP A 192 -0.35 -0.33 -5.77
C TRP A 192 0.70 0.52 -5.09
N ILE A 193 0.45 1.82 -4.97
CA ILE A 193 1.35 2.78 -4.31
C ILE A 193 0.78 3.11 -2.94
N THR A 194 1.60 3.06 -1.89
CA THR A 194 1.23 3.60 -0.57
C THR A 194 1.98 4.89 -0.28
N THR A 195 1.31 5.83 0.38
CA THR A 195 1.92 7.14 0.65
C THR A 195 1.26 7.86 1.83
N ARG A 196 1.93 8.89 2.36
CA ARG A 196 1.27 9.91 3.16
C ARG A 196 0.58 10.92 2.25
N PRO A 197 -0.54 11.54 2.70
CA PRO A 197 -1.25 12.54 1.89
C PRO A 197 -0.36 13.64 1.32
N ALA A 198 0.64 14.11 2.09
CA ALA A 198 1.56 15.17 1.69
C ALA A 198 2.49 14.81 0.51
N ALA A 199 2.67 13.52 0.23
CA ALA A 199 3.54 13.02 -0.84
C ALA A 199 2.76 12.44 -2.03
N ALA A 200 1.42 12.41 -1.97
CA ALA A 200 0.57 11.85 -3.02
C ALA A 200 0.75 12.57 -4.37
N ASN A 201 1.00 13.88 -4.33
CA ASN A 201 1.19 14.71 -5.53
C ASN A 201 2.54 14.51 -6.24
N GLN A 202 3.41 13.61 -5.75
CA GLN A 202 4.61 13.20 -6.51
C GLN A 202 4.24 12.37 -7.74
N ILE A 203 3.05 11.73 -7.75
CA ILE A 203 2.53 11.02 -8.91
C ILE A 203 1.47 11.90 -9.60
N PRO A 204 1.55 12.10 -10.92
CA PRO A 204 0.52 12.82 -11.65
C PRO A 204 -0.85 12.13 -11.54
N ALA A 205 -1.92 12.92 -11.41
CA ALA A 205 -3.27 12.39 -11.18
C ALA A 205 -3.75 11.51 -12.33
N GLU A 206 -3.35 11.82 -13.55
CA GLU A 206 -3.62 11.05 -14.77
C GLU A 206 -3.01 9.64 -14.76
N CYS A 207 -1.99 9.39 -13.92
CA CYS A 207 -1.37 8.08 -13.77
C CYS A 207 -2.07 7.20 -12.72
N VAL A 208 -3.06 7.73 -11.99
CA VAL A 208 -3.75 7.05 -10.89
C VAL A 208 -5.20 6.81 -11.26
N GLY A 209 -5.60 5.54 -11.35
CA GLY A 209 -6.98 5.15 -11.68
C GLY A 209 -7.92 5.22 -10.47
N MET A 210 -7.41 4.91 -9.27
CA MET A 210 -8.19 4.94 -8.04
C MET A 210 -7.35 5.45 -6.86
N VAL A 211 -7.96 6.29 -6.03
CA VAL A 211 -7.37 6.75 -4.77
C VAL A 211 -8.16 6.15 -3.61
N THR A 212 -7.45 5.54 -2.67
CA THR A 212 -8.04 5.00 -1.44
C THR A 212 -7.40 5.62 -0.20
N GLU A 213 -8.10 5.56 0.91
CA GLU A 213 -7.64 6.07 2.21
C GLU A 213 -7.75 5.00 3.29
N VAL A 214 -6.65 4.77 4.01
CA VAL A 214 -6.65 3.96 5.23
C VAL A 214 -7.01 4.85 6.41
N ARG A 215 -8.15 4.58 7.05
CA ARG A 215 -8.64 5.32 8.22
C ARG A 215 -8.19 4.70 9.54
N GLY A 216 -7.57 3.52 9.51
CA GLY A 216 -7.17 2.76 10.69
C GLY A 216 -8.30 1.85 11.18
N PHE A 217 -8.44 1.73 12.50
CA PHE A 217 -9.46 0.90 13.13
C PHE A 217 -10.69 1.73 13.53
N SER A 218 -11.86 1.24 13.16
CA SER A 218 -13.13 1.58 13.83
C SER A 218 -13.13 1.08 15.28
N ASP A 219 -14.03 1.60 16.13
CA ASP A 219 -14.13 1.17 17.54
C ASP A 219 -14.25 -0.36 17.70
N PRO A 220 -15.07 -1.10 16.92
CA PRO A 220 -15.09 -2.56 16.98
C PRO A 220 -13.77 -3.21 16.57
N GLN A 221 -13.07 -2.66 15.57
CA GLN A 221 -11.75 -3.15 15.13
C GLN A 221 -10.68 -2.90 16.19
N LYS A 222 -10.72 -1.76 16.91
CA LYS A 222 -9.83 -1.49 18.04
C LYS A 222 -9.99 -2.56 19.12
N GLU A 223 -11.22 -2.86 19.52
CA GLU A 223 -11.49 -3.92 20.50
C GLU A 223 -11.02 -5.30 20.01
N ALA A 224 -11.27 -5.64 18.74
CA ALA A 224 -10.80 -6.89 18.16
C ALA A 224 -9.26 -7.01 18.18
N TYR A 225 -8.55 -5.93 17.83
CA TYR A 225 -7.09 -5.89 17.89
C TYR A 225 -6.56 -6.13 19.31
N PHE A 226 -7.08 -5.38 20.30
CA PHE A 226 -6.66 -5.55 21.69
C PHE A 226 -7.00 -6.94 22.23
N ARG A 227 -8.15 -7.52 21.86
CA ARG A 227 -8.53 -8.87 22.25
C ARG A 227 -7.60 -9.93 21.66
N LYS A 228 -7.19 -9.80 20.39
CA LYS A 228 -6.18 -10.69 19.79
C LYS A 228 -4.82 -10.56 20.48
N ARG A 229 -4.43 -9.33 20.82
CA ARG A 229 -3.11 -9.02 21.38
C ARG A 229 -2.96 -9.38 22.85
N PHE A 230 -4.03 -9.29 23.64
CA PHE A 230 -4.08 -9.54 25.08
C PHE A 230 -5.13 -10.60 25.38
N ARG A 231 -4.69 -11.86 25.50
CA ARG A 231 -5.57 -13.02 25.74
C ARG A 231 -6.18 -13.04 27.14
N GLU A 232 -5.59 -12.31 28.10
CA GLU A 232 -6.09 -12.24 29.48
C GLU A 232 -7.24 -11.23 29.57
N GLU A 233 -8.44 -11.70 29.92
CA GLU A 233 -9.68 -10.90 29.88
C GLU A 233 -9.66 -9.70 30.83
N THR A 234 -9.04 -9.85 32.00
CA THR A 234 -8.83 -8.80 33.01
C THR A 234 -7.96 -7.67 32.44
N LEU A 235 -6.87 -8.01 31.78
CA LEU A 235 -5.96 -7.05 31.16
C LEU A 235 -6.62 -6.35 29.97
N PHE A 236 -7.29 -7.11 29.10
CA PHE A 236 -8.07 -6.58 27.97
C PHE A 236 -9.11 -5.55 28.46
N SER A 237 -9.95 -5.94 29.42
CA SER A 237 -11.00 -5.08 29.98
C SER A 237 -10.43 -3.80 30.59
N THR A 238 -9.30 -3.91 31.29
CA THR A 238 -8.61 -2.76 31.90
C THR A 238 -8.10 -1.78 30.83
N ILE A 239 -7.45 -2.29 29.78
CA ILE A 239 -6.94 -1.48 28.68
C ILE A 239 -8.08 -0.72 27.97
N ILE A 240 -9.15 -1.44 27.59
CA ILE A 240 -10.30 -0.83 26.90
C ILE A 240 -10.97 0.23 27.78
N SER A 241 -11.12 -0.02 29.09
CA SER A 241 -11.65 0.97 30.04
C SER A 241 -10.80 2.24 30.07
N HIS A 242 -9.47 2.12 30.12
CA HIS A 242 -8.58 3.27 30.10
C HIS A 242 -8.62 4.06 28.79
N ILE A 243 -8.68 3.38 27.64
CA ILE A 243 -8.80 4.02 26.33
C ILE A 243 -10.13 4.79 26.24
N LYS A 244 -11.25 4.16 26.59
CA LYS A 244 -12.59 4.79 26.54
C LYS A 244 -12.73 5.99 27.47
N ARG A 245 -12.00 6.01 28.61
CA ARG A 245 -11.99 7.15 29.55
C ARG A 245 -11.23 8.36 29.03
N SER A 246 -10.35 8.20 28.04
CA SER A 246 -9.53 9.28 27.49
C SER A 246 -9.88 9.52 26.03
N ARG A 247 -10.53 10.66 25.76
CA ARG A 247 -10.91 11.04 24.39
C ARG A 247 -9.69 11.12 23.45
N SER A 248 -8.55 11.60 23.93
CA SER A 248 -7.33 11.68 23.12
C SER A 248 -6.78 10.30 22.78
N LEU A 249 -6.74 9.37 23.74
CA LEU A 249 -6.31 7.99 23.48
C LEU A 249 -7.30 7.23 22.61
N ASN A 250 -8.59 7.54 22.69
CA ASN A 250 -9.60 6.89 21.86
C ASN A 250 -9.60 7.39 20.41
N ILE A 251 -9.16 8.62 20.16
CA ILE A 251 -9.04 9.17 18.79
C ILE A 251 -7.77 8.66 18.09
N MET A 252 -6.67 8.51 18.84
CA MET A 252 -5.44 7.88 18.34
C MET A 252 -5.65 6.40 18.00
#